data_AF-A0A3E0N941-F1
#
_entry.id   AF-A0A3E0N941-F1
#
_cell.length_a   1.000
_cell.length_b   1.000
_cell.length_c   1.000
_cell.angle_alpha   90.00
_cell.angle_beta   90.00
_cell.angle_gamma   90.00
#
_symmetry.space_group_name_H-M   'P 1'
#
loop_
_entity.id
_entity.type
_entity.pdbx_description
1 polymer ?
#
loop_
_entity_poly.entity_id
_entity_poly.type
_entity_poly.pdbx_seq_one_letter_code
_entity_poly.pdbx_strand_id
1 'polypeptide(L)'
;MAEVTVEQLAKTVGTDAAKLLSQMKDAGLPHKKADETVSDDDKRTLLSHLKRSHGGTDEAPRKITLKRKSVSTLKTGGSAGKRTVNVEVRKKRTYVKRPEIEEAPEVEAVEPETTIEAEAIVTPEPVEPVVA
;
A
#
# COMPACT_ATOMS: atom_id res chain seq x y z
N MET A 1 -5.28 35.18 10.68
CA MET A 1 -5.06 35.37 9.23
C MET A 1 -6.17 36.26 8.70
N ALA A 2 -6.03 36.82 7.49
CA ALA A 2 -7.07 37.64 6.88
C ALA A 2 -8.27 36.79 6.46
N GLU A 3 -9.45 37.41 6.42
CA GLU A 3 -10.67 36.83 5.84
C GLU A 3 -10.48 36.60 4.34
N VAL A 4 -10.88 35.43 3.84
CA VAL A 4 -10.68 35.00 2.44
C VAL A 4 -12.00 34.51 1.90
N THR A 5 -12.35 34.81 0.65
CA THR A 5 -13.60 34.29 0.06
C THR A 5 -13.50 32.81 -0.28
N VAL A 6 -14.65 32.13 -0.39
CA VAL A 6 -14.67 30.70 -0.77
C VAL A 6 -13.98 30.47 -2.12
N GLU A 7 -14.16 31.36 -3.11
CA GLU A 7 -13.46 31.27 -4.40
C GLU A 7 -11.93 31.36 -4.28
N GLN A 8 -11.44 32.26 -3.44
CA GLN A 8 -10.00 32.44 -3.23
C GLN A 8 -9.42 31.24 -2.49
N LEU A 9 -10.13 30.74 -1.47
CA LEU A 9 -9.73 29.54 -0.73
C LEU A 9 -9.68 28.32 -1.67
N ALA A 10 -10.69 28.13 -2.51
CA ALA A 10 -10.74 27.04 -3.49
C ALA A 10 -9.53 27.05 -4.43
N LYS A 11 -9.15 28.23 -4.95
CA LYS A 11 -7.95 28.42 -5.79
C LYS A 11 -6.66 28.07 -5.06
N THR A 12 -6.52 28.47 -3.80
CA THR A 12 -5.31 28.17 -3.00
C THR A 12 -5.14 26.68 -2.70
N VAL A 13 -6.25 25.97 -2.46
CA VAL A 13 -6.24 24.53 -2.15
C VAL A 13 -6.27 23.67 -3.42
N GLY A 14 -6.47 24.27 -4.60
CA GLY A 14 -6.53 23.57 -5.88
C GLY A 14 -7.80 22.73 -6.06
N THR A 15 -8.92 23.18 -5.49
CA THR A 15 -10.21 22.49 -5.58
C THR A 15 -11.26 23.37 -6.24
N ASP A 16 -12.30 22.77 -6.82
CA ASP A 16 -13.41 23.52 -7.40
C ASP A 16 -14.24 24.19 -6.30
N ALA A 17 -14.67 25.43 -6.52
CA ALA A 17 -15.50 26.16 -5.56
C ALA A 17 -16.80 25.41 -5.20
N ALA A 18 -17.39 24.71 -6.17
CA ALA A 18 -18.57 23.86 -5.95
C ALA A 18 -18.31 22.69 -5.00
N LYS A 19 -17.12 22.05 -5.10
CA LYS A 19 -16.73 20.95 -4.20
C LYS A 19 -16.45 21.47 -2.80
N LEU A 20 -15.76 22.60 -2.70
CA LEU A 20 -15.48 23.23 -1.41
C LEU A 20 -16.79 23.61 -0.69
N LEU A 21 -17.78 24.18 -1.41
CA LEU A 21 -19.10 24.46 -0.86
C LEU A 21 -19.84 23.20 -0.38
N SER A 22 -19.68 22.05 -1.05
CA SER A 22 -20.25 20.79 -0.54
C SER A 22 -19.59 20.38 0.77
N GLN A 23 -18.26 20.43 0.84
CA GLN A 23 -17.51 20.08 2.05
C GLN A 23 -17.81 21.00 3.23
N MET A 24 -18.02 22.30 2.97
CA MET A 24 -18.42 23.26 3.99
C MET A 24 -19.82 22.96 4.53
N LYS A 25 -20.77 22.59 3.65
CA LYS A 25 -22.11 22.15 4.07
C LYS A 25 -22.06 20.87 4.91
N ASP A 26 -21.24 19.90 4.50
CA ASP A 26 -21.06 18.65 5.23
C ASP A 26 -20.43 18.90 6.62
N ALA A 27 -19.56 19.91 6.73
CA ALA A 27 -18.97 20.37 7.99
C ALA A 27 -19.94 21.23 8.84
N GLY A 28 -21.16 21.51 8.38
CA GLY A 28 -22.18 22.27 9.09
C GLY A 28 -22.02 23.80 9.01
N LEU A 29 -21.24 24.29 8.05
CA LEU A 29 -21.05 25.73 7.83
C LEU A 29 -22.20 26.32 7.01
N PRO A 30 -22.64 27.57 7.29
CA PRO A 30 -23.81 28.17 6.63
C PRO A 30 -23.53 28.68 5.21
N HIS A 31 -22.32 28.48 4.67
CA HIS A 31 -21.91 29.08 3.40
C HIS A 31 -22.61 28.47 2.18
N LYS A 32 -23.18 29.33 1.32
CA LYS A 32 -23.99 28.89 0.16
C LYS A 32 -23.43 29.36 -1.16
N LYS A 33 -22.76 30.51 -1.20
CA LYS A 33 -22.22 31.13 -2.41
C LYS A 33 -20.69 31.23 -2.37
N ALA A 34 -20.10 31.36 -3.55
CA ALA A 34 -18.65 31.40 -3.71
C ALA A 34 -18.04 32.76 -3.25
N ASP A 35 -18.84 33.82 -3.26
CA ASP A 35 -18.44 35.17 -2.85
C ASP A 35 -18.43 35.38 -1.33
N GLU A 36 -18.93 34.42 -0.55
CA GLU A 36 -18.99 34.55 0.90
C GLU A 36 -17.59 34.50 1.53
N THR A 37 -17.40 35.30 2.57
CA THR A 37 -16.15 35.36 3.33
C THR A 37 -16.06 34.20 4.31
N VAL A 38 -14.88 33.59 4.40
CA VAL A 38 -14.59 32.46 5.28
C VAL A 38 -13.68 32.94 6.41
N SER A 39 -14.16 32.82 7.65
CA SER A 39 -13.38 33.19 8.84
C SER A 39 -12.32 32.13 9.16
N ASP A 40 -11.39 32.45 10.05
CA ASP A 40 -10.38 31.47 10.49
C ASP A 40 -10.99 30.32 11.30
N ASP A 41 -12.09 30.56 12.00
CA ASP A 41 -12.82 29.52 12.73
C ASP A 41 -13.51 28.56 11.76
N ASP A 42 -14.06 29.08 10.65
CA ASP A 42 -14.66 28.26 9.59
C ASP A 42 -13.62 27.36 8.89
N LYS A 43 -12.39 27.86 8.73
CA LYS A 43 -11.28 27.06 8.20
C LYS A 43 -10.92 25.93 9.17
N ARG A 44 -10.89 26.20 10.48
CA ARG A 44 -10.59 25.19 11.51
C ARG A 44 -11.65 24.10 11.56
N THR A 45 -12.94 24.48 11.55
CA THR A 45 -14.05 23.51 11.57
C THR A 45 -14.02 22.63 10.32
N LEU A 46 -13.85 23.21 9.14
CA LEU A 46 -13.69 22.47 7.88
C LEU A 46 -12.51 21.50 7.94
N LEU A 47 -11.33 21.95 8.38
CA LEU A 47 -10.15 21.10 8.51
C LEU A 47 -10.37 19.95 9.51
N SER A 48 -11.05 20.21 10.63
CA SER A 48 -11.37 19.19 11.62
C SER A 48 -12.30 18.11 11.06
N HIS A 49 -13.29 18.52 10.25
CA HIS A 49 -14.21 17.62 9.57
C HIS A 49 -13.47 16.77 8.52
N LEU A 50 -12.66 17.40 7.67
CA LEU A 50 -11.88 16.70 6.65
C LEU A 50 -10.92 15.68 7.27
N LYS A 51 -10.21 16.05 8.35
CA LYS A 51 -9.35 15.12 9.07
C LYS A 51 -10.13 13.93 9.63
N ARG A 52 -11.30 14.16 10.22
CA ARG A 52 -12.16 13.09 10.76
C ARG A 52 -12.65 12.15 9.66
N SER A 53 -13.11 12.70 8.53
CA SER A 53 -13.67 11.93 7.42
C SER A 53 -12.62 11.12 6.65
N HIS A 54 -11.37 11.59 6.60
CA HIS A 54 -10.26 10.90 5.95
C HIS A 54 -9.43 10.00 6.87
N GLY A 55 -9.91 9.75 8.10
CA GLY A 55 -9.19 8.90 9.07
C GLY A 55 -7.89 9.51 9.59
N GLY A 56 -7.74 10.83 9.47
CA GLY A 56 -6.65 11.63 10.00
C GLY A 56 -6.89 12.07 11.45
N THR A 57 -7.58 11.25 12.24
CA THR A 57 -7.29 11.25 13.69
C THR A 57 -5.83 10.84 13.85
N ASP A 58 -5.06 11.49 14.73
CA ASP A 58 -3.66 11.09 15.02
C ASP A 58 -3.56 9.59 15.40
N GLU A 59 -4.69 9.00 15.77
CA GLU A 59 -4.87 7.56 15.87
C GLU A 59 -5.10 6.91 14.48
N ALA A 60 -4.01 6.40 13.89
CA ALA A 60 -4.05 5.54 12.70
C ALA A 60 -5.05 4.36 12.86
N PRO A 61 -5.68 3.89 11.76
CA PRO A 61 -6.69 2.83 11.83
C PRO A 61 -6.17 1.57 12.52
N ARG A 62 -6.97 1.02 13.45
CA ARG A 62 -6.61 -0.18 14.24
C ARG A 62 -6.28 -1.41 13.40
N LYS A 63 -6.84 -1.51 12.19
CA LYS A 63 -6.66 -2.63 11.27
C LYS A 63 -6.74 -2.14 9.82
N ILE A 64 -5.76 -2.50 9.01
CA ILE A 64 -5.74 -2.23 7.56
C ILE A 64 -5.48 -3.53 6.79
N THR A 65 -6.32 -3.82 5.79
CA THR A 65 -6.13 -4.99 4.92
C THR A 65 -5.66 -4.55 3.55
N LEU A 66 -4.42 -4.89 3.20
CA LEU A 66 -3.87 -4.68 1.87
C LEU A 66 -4.26 -5.85 0.98
N LYS A 67 -4.89 -5.55 -0.15
CA LYS A 67 -5.21 -6.54 -1.19
C LYS A 67 -4.27 -6.34 -2.36
N ARG A 68 -3.64 -7.42 -2.84
CA ARG A 68 -2.79 -7.41 -4.02
C ARG A 68 -3.34 -8.41 -5.04
N LYS A 69 -3.50 -7.95 -6.28
CA LYS A 69 -3.84 -8.77 -7.45
C LYS A 69 -2.56 -9.00 -8.25
N SER A 70 -2.24 -10.26 -8.53
CA SER A 70 -1.16 -10.64 -9.43
C SER A 70 -1.76 -11.58 -10.48
N VAL A 71 -1.51 -11.30 -11.75
CA VAL A 71 -1.98 -12.12 -12.87
C VAL A 71 -0.76 -12.76 -13.51
N SER A 72 -0.72 -14.08 -13.58
CA SER A 72 0.34 -14.86 -14.23
C SER A 72 -0.27 -15.69 -15.35
N THR A 73 0.41 -15.80 -16.49
CA THR A 73 -0.05 -16.61 -17.61
C THR A 73 0.66 -17.96 -17.60
N LEU A 74 -0.12 -19.05 -17.50
CA LEU A 74 0.39 -20.42 -17.50
C LEU A 74 0.21 -21.01 -18.90
N LYS A 75 1.32 -21.35 -19.53
CA LYS A 75 1.34 -22.05 -20.83
C LYS A 75 1.47 -23.54 -20.57
N THR A 76 0.41 -24.32 -20.83
CA THR A 76 0.45 -25.78 -20.68
C THR A 76 0.82 -26.41 -22.03
N GLY A 77 1.97 -27.09 -22.08
CA GLY A 77 2.38 -27.94 -23.20
C GLY A 77 2.25 -29.42 -22.82
N GLY A 78 1.17 -30.05 -23.21
CA GLY A 78 0.96 -31.50 -23.10
C GLY A 78 0.37 -32.04 -24.40
N SER A 79 0.35 -33.38 -24.54
CA SER A 79 -0.03 -34.15 -25.74
C SER A 79 -1.31 -33.69 -26.48
N ALA A 80 -2.20 -32.92 -25.82
CA ALA A 80 -3.44 -32.37 -26.38
C ALA A 80 -3.37 -30.87 -26.79
N GLY A 81 -2.20 -30.31 -27.12
CA GLY A 81 -2.04 -28.97 -27.73
C GLY A 81 -1.62 -27.83 -26.78
N LYS A 82 -1.18 -26.70 -27.35
CA LYS A 82 -0.69 -25.50 -26.62
C LYS A 82 -1.88 -24.66 -26.12
N ARG A 83 -2.25 -24.78 -24.84
CA ARG A 83 -3.27 -23.92 -24.19
C ARG A 83 -2.61 -22.90 -23.26
N THR A 84 -3.15 -21.69 -23.22
CA THR A 84 -2.70 -20.62 -22.30
C THR A 84 -3.83 -20.27 -21.35
N VAL A 85 -3.55 -20.31 -20.05
CA VAL A 85 -4.50 -20.01 -18.97
C VAL A 85 -4.03 -18.78 -18.23
N ASN A 86 -4.91 -17.80 -18.03
CA ASN A 86 -4.63 -16.64 -17.18
C ASN A 86 -4.97 -16.99 -15.73
N VAL A 87 -3.97 -17.04 -14.86
CA VAL A 87 -4.13 -17.33 -13.44
C VAL A 87 -4.08 -16.02 -12.67
N GLU A 88 -5.17 -15.65 -12.00
CA GLU A 88 -5.20 -14.48 -11.11
C GLU A 88 -5.06 -14.92 -9.65
N VAL A 89 -3.93 -14.59 -9.03
CA VAL A 89 -3.71 -14.77 -7.60
C VAL A 89 -4.08 -13.49 -6.86
N ARG A 90 -5.03 -13.59 -5.94
CA ARG A 90 -5.45 -12.50 -5.04
C ARG A 90 -4.90 -12.76 -3.64
N LYS A 91 -3.95 -11.94 -3.19
CA LYS A 91 -3.40 -11.99 -1.82
C LYS A 91 -4.07 -10.92 -0.96
N LYS A 92 -4.39 -11.25 0.30
CA LYS A 92 -4.75 -10.27 1.33
C LYS A 92 -3.71 -10.35 2.45
N ARG A 93 -3.18 -9.22 2.89
CA ARG A 93 -2.36 -9.12 4.10
C ARG A 93 -2.99 -8.11 5.04
N THR A 94 -3.28 -8.53 6.26
CA THR A 94 -4.00 -7.70 7.23
C THR A 94 -3.05 -7.29 8.34
N TYR A 95 -2.83 -5.99 8.49
CA TYR A 95 -2.03 -5.42 9.56
C TYR A 95 -2.96 -4.88 10.64
N VAL A 96 -2.61 -5.14 11.90
CA VAL A 96 -3.29 -4.59 13.08
C VAL A 96 -2.28 -3.73 13.83
N LYS A 97 -2.69 -2.52 14.21
CA LYS A 97 -1.88 -1.61 15.04
C LYS A 97 -1.79 -2.24 16.43
N ARG A 98 -0.68 -2.91 16.72
CA ARG A 98 -0.38 -3.41 18.06
C ARG A 98 0.11 -2.20 18.87
N PRO A 99 -0.54 -1.83 19.99
CA PRO A 99 0.05 -0.86 20.91
C PRO A 99 1.40 -1.42 21.35
N GLU A 100 2.41 -0.56 21.51
CA GLU A 100 3.80 -0.86 21.87
C GLU A 100 3.89 -1.86 23.03
N ILE A 101 3.81 -3.14 22.68
CA ILE A 101 4.26 -4.25 23.50
C ILE A 101 5.32 -4.85 22.60
N GLU A 102 6.55 -4.45 22.92
CA GLU A 102 7.79 -5.14 22.60
C GLU A 102 8.06 -5.24 21.09
N GLU A 103 9.13 -4.57 20.65
CA GLU A 103 10.01 -5.12 19.64
C GLU A 103 10.38 -6.55 20.08
N ALA A 104 9.53 -7.52 19.76
CA ALA A 104 9.99 -8.88 19.62
C ALA A 104 10.97 -8.83 18.45
N PRO A 105 12.25 -9.20 18.65
CA PRO A 105 13.18 -9.27 17.54
C PRO A 105 12.55 -10.14 16.48
N GLU A 106 12.59 -9.62 15.26
CA GLU A 106 12.44 -10.38 14.03
C GLU A 106 13.30 -11.63 14.21
N VAL A 107 12.65 -12.75 14.56
CA VAL A 107 13.25 -14.06 14.41
C VAL A 107 13.46 -14.18 12.91
N GLU A 108 14.68 -13.86 12.49
CA GLU A 108 15.31 -14.34 11.28
C GLU A 108 14.92 -15.81 11.15
N ALA A 109 13.92 -16.06 10.32
CA ALA A 109 13.66 -17.37 9.81
C ALA A 109 14.88 -17.69 8.95
N VAL A 110 15.83 -18.38 9.58
CA VAL A 110 16.95 -19.06 8.96
C VAL A 110 16.41 -19.78 7.73
N GLU A 111 16.69 -19.25 6.55
CA GLU A 111 16.61 -19.99 5.30
C GLU A 111 17.83 -20.92 5.30
N PRO A 112 17.68 -22.26 5.37
CA PRO A 112 18.78 -23.13 5.01
C PRO A 112 18.92 -23.05 3.49
N GLU A 113 19.80 -22.17 3.02
CA GLU A 113 20.45 -22.31 1.73
C GLU A 113 21.27 -23.61 1.77
N THR A 114 20.65 -24.73 1.39
CA THR A 114 21.39 -25.90 0.92
C THR A 114 21.93 -25.56 -0.46
N THR A 115 23.03 -24.82 -0.49
CA THR A 115 24.00 -24.79 -1.57
C THR A 115 24.61 -26.18 -1.68
N ILE A 116 24.03 -26.96 -2.60
CA ILE A 116 24.66 -28.08 -3.27
C ILE A 116 25.83 -27.51 -4.09
N GLU A 117 26.96 -27.28 -3.44
CA GLU A 117 28.27 -27.19 -4.10
C GLU A 117 28.95 -28.56 -3.97
N ALA A 118 28.66 -29.40 -4.96
CA ALA A 118 29.50 -30.52 -5.31
C ALA A 118 30.82 -29.95 -5.88
N GLU A 119 31.77 -29.68 -5.00
CA GLU A 119 33.15 -29.41 -5.40
C GLU A 119 33.85 -30.75 -5.67
N ALA A 120 34.11 -30.97 -6.95
CA ALA A 120 34.88 -32.08 -7.47
C ALA A 120 36.37 -31.89 -7.17
N ILE A 121 36.94 -32.73 -6.31
CA ILE A 121 38.38 -33.02 -6.32
C ILE A 121 38.58 -34.51 -5.97
N VAL A 122 38.47 -35.37 -6.97
CA VAL A 122 39.24 -36.62 -7.02
C VAL A 122 39.74 -36.76 -8.44
N THR A 123 40.97 -36.29 -8.66
CA THR A 123 41.84 -36.68 -9.77
C THR A 123 42.00 -38.20 -9.77
N PRO A 124 41.61 -38.92 -10.83
CA PRO A 124 42.04 -40.29 -11.01
C PRO A 124 43.42 -40.29 -11.66
N GLU A 125 44.44 -40.57 -10.86
CA GLU A 125 45.76 -40.96 -11.36
C GLU A 125 45.62 -42.37 -11.98
N PRO A 126 45.98 -42.57 -13.26
CA PRO A 126 45.77 -43.85 -13.94
C PRO A 126 46.82 -44.86 -13.48
N VAL A 127 46.37 -45.90 -12.78
CA VAL A 127 47.17 -47.08 -12.44
C VAL A 127 47.30 -47.96 -13.68
N GLU A 128 48.54 -48.20 -14.10
CA GLU A 128 48.89 -49.10 -15.20
C GLU A 128 48.37 -50.53 -14.94
N PRO A 129 47.93 -51.26 -15.97
CA PRO A 129 47.41 -52.61 -15.80
C PRO A 129 48.55 -53.62 -15.66
N VAL A 130 48.49 -54.41 -14.58
CA VAL A 130 49.20 -55.69 -14.49
C VAL A 130 48.42 -56.72 -15.31
N VAL A 131 49.05 -57.31 -16.32
CA VAL A 131 48.66 -58.62 -16.86
C VAL A 131 49.92 -59.47 -17.06
N ALA A 132 49.75 -60.75 -16.74
CA ALA A 132 50.65 -61.88 -16.84
C ALA A 132 51.34 -62.06 -18.20
#